data_AF-A0A7U9XVP6-F1
#
_entry.id   AF-A0A7U9XVP6-F1
#
_cell.length_a   1.000
_cell.length_b   1.000
_cell.length_c   1.000
_cell.angle_alpha   90.00
_cell.angle_beta   90.00
_cell.angle_gamma   90.00
#
_symmetry.space_group_name_H-M   'P 1'
#
loop_
_entity.id
_entity.type
_entity.pdbx_description
1 polymer ?
#
loop_
_entity_poly.entity_id
_entity_poly.type
_entity_poly.pdbx_seq_one_letter_code
_entity_poly.pdbx_strand_id
1 'polypeptide(L)' 'MNDLVKAFDDLPWILKLILALPGIDGIAWGIYRIAKGITKNDLTLIIVGILWIAFGFVIFWVIDLVTILLYKKPTVLV' A
#
# COMPACT_ATOMS: atom_id res chain seq x y z
N MET A 1 0.55 -15.40 -2.13
CA MET A 1 0.42 -13.97 -1.75
C MET A 1 1.42 -13.56 -0.68
N ASN A 2 1.74 -14.43 0.28
CA ASN A 2 2.81 -14.22 1.26
C ASN A 2 4.12 -13.69 0.66
N ASP A 3 4.60 -14.26 -0.45
CA ASP A 3 5.87 -13.83 -1.06
C ASP A 3 5.80 -12.41 -1.65
N LEU A 4 4.63 -12.02 -2.18
CA LEU A 4 4.40 -10.65 -2.65
C LEU A 4 4.39 -9.68 -1.47
N VAL A 5 3.72 -10.03 -0.37
CA VAL A 5 3.69 -9.20 0.84
C VAL A 5 5.10 -9.04 1.41
N LYS A 6 5.89 -10.12 1.50
CA LYS A 6 7.29 -10.08 1.92
C LYS A 6 8.15 -9.21 1.00
N ALA A 7 8.02 -9.38 -0.31
CA ALA A 7 8.74 -8.56 -1.28
C ALA A 7 8.47 -7.07 -1.09
N PHE A 8 7.23 -6.69 -0.77
CA PHE A 8 6.87 -5.29 -0.47
C PHE A 8 7.37 -4.82 0.90
N ASP A 9 7.29 -5.69 1.92
CA ASP A 9 7.76 -5.40 3.27
C ASP A 9 9.29 -5.18 3.32
N ASP A 10 10.04 -5.92 2.51
CA ASP A 10 11.51 -5.87 2.42
C ASP A 10 12.04 -4.74 1.51
N LEU A 11 11.16 -4.00 0.82
CA LEU A 11 11.60 -2.88 -0.03
C LEU A 11 12.34 -1.81 0.78
N PRO A 12 13.48 -1.30 0.28
CA PRO A 12 14.12 -0.10 0.79
C PRO A 12 13.13 1.07 0.84
N TRP A 13 13.29 1.95 1.83
CA TRP A 13 12.35 3.04 2.06
C TRP A 13 12.19 3.99 0.85
N ILE A 14 13.25 4.22 0.06
CA ILE A 14 13.20 4.99 -1.20
C ILE A 14 12.25 4.33 -2.20
N LEU A 15 12.30 3.01 -2.34
CA LEU A 15 11.45 2.32 -3.32
C LEU A 15 10.00 2.33 -2.86
N LYS A 16 9.75 2.22 -1.55
CA LYS A 16 8.42 2.44 -0.97
C LYS A 16 7.90 3.84 -1.28
N LEU A 17 8.75 4.86 -1.18
CA LEU A 17 8.39 6.24 -1.51
C LEU A 17 8.05 6.42 -2.99
N ILE A 18 8.85 5.83 -3.90
CA ILE A 18 8.59 5.86 -5.35
C ILE A 18 7.24 5.20 -5.66
N LEU A 19 6.93 4.07 -5.03
CA LEU A 19 5.65 3.39 -5.22
C LEU A 19 4.46 4.18 -4.68
N ALA A 20 4.66 5.13 -3.76
CA ALA A 20 3.62 6.02 -3.22
C ALA A 20 3.42 7.31 -4.05
N LEU A 21 4.11 7.46 -5.17
CA LEU A 21 3.92 8.60 -6.06
C LEU A 21 2.56 8.54 -6.78
N PRO A 22 1.99 9.70 -7.16
CA PRO A 22 0.70 9.76 -7.85
C PRO A 22 0.76 8.96 -9.15
N GLY A 23 -0.31 8.23 -9.44
CA GLY A 23 -0.42 7.35 -10.61
C GLY A 23 0.10 5.92 -10.41
N ILE A 24 1.05 5.70 -9.49
CA ILE A 24 1.59 4.37 -9.17
C ILE A 24 1.01 3.82 -7.86
N ASP A 25 0.81 4.70 -6.87
CA ASP A 25 0.33 4.39 -5.52
C ASP A 25 -0.92 3.51 -5.47
N GLY A 26 -1.97 3.90 -6.21
CA GLY A 26 -3.24 3.20 -6.22
C GLY A 26 -3.10 1.72 -6.59
N ILE A 27 -2.26 1.41 -7.57
CA ILE A 27 -2.03 0.04 -8.03
C ILE A 27 -1.05 -0.67 -7.10
N ALA A 28 0.11 -0.07 -6.82
CA ALA A 28 1.17 -0.71 -6.05
C ALA A 28 0.70 -1.03 -4.61
N TRP A 29 0.24 -0.01 -3.89
CA TRP A 29 -0.16 -0.16 -2.50
C TRP A 29 -1.58 -0.74 -2.34
N GLY A 30 -2.45 -0.56 -3.33
CA GLY A 30 -3.74 -1.24 -3.39
C GLY A 30 -3.60 -2.75 -3.53
N ILE A 31 -2.78 -3.23 -4.47
CA ILE A 31 -2.50 -4.68 -4.64
C ILE A 31 -1.80 -5.23 -3.39
N TYR A 32 -0.85 -4.50 -2.83
CA TYR A 32 -0.19 -4.88 -1.57
C TYR A 32 -1.20 -5.07 -0.42
N ARG A 33 -2.12 -4.13 -0.23
CA ARG A 33 -3.18 -4.22 0.79
C ARG A 33 -4.10 -5.42 0.55
N ILE A 34 -4.52 -5.68 -0.68
CA ILE A 34 -5.32 -6.88 -0.99
C ILE A 34 -4.54 -8.15 -0.66
N ALA A 35 -3.27 -8.23 -1.08
CA ALA A 35 -2.43 -9.39 -0.83
C ALA A 35 -2.19 -9.64 0.66
N LYS A 36 -2.00 -8.56 1.43
CA LYS A 36 -1.82 -8.61 2.87
C LYS A 36 -3.12 -8.98 3.59
N GLY A 37 -4.27 -8.47 3.14
CA GLY A 37 -5.58 -8.83 3.66
C GLY A 37 -5.92 -10.31 3.45
N ILE A 38 -5.69 -10.84 2.24
CA ILE A 38 -5.91 -12.27 1.97
C ILE A 38 -4.97 -13.13 2.83
N THR A 39 -3.72 -12.72 2.96
CA THR A 39 -2.72 -13.40 3.81
C THR A 39 -3.13 -13.43 5.29
N LYS A 40 -3.68 -12.32 5.80
CA LYS A 40 -4.11 -12.19 7.20
C LYS A 40 -5.55 -12.64 7.46
N ASN A 41 -6.28 -13.09 6.43
CA ASN A 41 -7.73 -13.31 6.48
C ASN A 41 -8.52 -12.08 6.98
N ASP A 42 -8.05 -10.89 6.60
CA ASP A 42 -8.61 -9.60 7.03
C ASP A 42 -9.41 -8.96 5.89
N LEU A 43 -10.74 -9.02 6.01
CA LEU A 43 -11.67 -8.48 5.01
C LEU A 43 -11.59 -6.95 4.92
N THR A 44 -11.33 -6.26 6.02
CA THR A 44 -11.19 -4.81 6.05
C THR A 44 -10.01 -4.37 5.20
N LEU A 45 -8.87 -5.05 5.33
CA LEU A 45 -7.65 -4.76 4.56
C LEU A 45 -7.85 -5.01 3.05
N ILE A 46 -8.64 -6.03 2.69
CA ILE A 46 -9.03 -6.29 1.29
C ILE A 46 -9.90 -5.15 0.75
N ILE A 47 -10.94 -4.73 1.48
CA ILE A 47 -11.84 -3.65 1.06
C ILE A 47 -11.06 -2.34 0.91
N VAL A 48 -10.18 -2.02 1.86
CA VAL A 48 -9.34 -0.81 1.80
C VAL A 48 -8.40 -0.88 0.60
N GLY A 49 -7.83 -2.04 0.28
CA GLY A 49 -7.01 -2.23 -0.92
C GLY A 49 -7.78 -1.98 -2.22
N ILE A 50 -9.03 -2.46 -2.33
CA ILE A 50 -9.91 -2.19 -3.48
C ILE A 50 -10.22 -0.70 -3.59
N LEU A 51 -10.55 -0.03 -2.48
CA LEU A 51 -10.78 1.42 -2.44
C LEU A 51 -9.54 2.21 -2.85
N TRP A 52 -8.35 1.73 -2.47
CA TRP A 52 -7.07 2.35 -2.85
C TRP A 52 -6.82 2.25 -4.37
N ILE A 53 -7.20 1.15 -5.01
CA ILE A 53 -7.09 1.02 -6.47
C ILE A 53 -8.06 1.99 -7.17
N ALA A 54 -9.30 2.08 -6.68
CA ALA A 54 -10.33 2.91 -7.31
C ALA A 54 -10.11 4.42 -7.13
N PHE A 55 -9.67 4.84 -5.94
CA PHE A 55 -9.61 6.25 -5.55
C PHE A 55 -8.19 6.74 -5.23
N GLY A 56 -7.19 5.85 -5.21
CA GLY A 56 -5.82 6.19 -4.79
C GLY A 56 -5.09 7.13 -5.73
N PHE A 57 -5.53 7.23 -6.99
CA PHE A 57 -4.99 8.20 -7.94
C PHE A 57 -5.34 9.66 -7.58
N VAL A 58 -6.41 9.90 -6.82
CA VAL A 58 -6.91 11.26 -6.55
C VAL A 58 -6.30 11.83 -5.27
N ILE A 59 -6.51 11.17 -4.12
CA ILE A 59 -6.19 11.74 -2.79
C ILE A 59 -5.36 10.78 -1.93
N PHE A 60 -5.54 9.46 -2.05
CA PHE A 60 -4.93 8.55 -1.07
C PHE A 60 -3.39 8.44 -1.16
N TRP A 61 -2.80 8.72 -2.33
CA TRP A 61 -1.33 8.77 -2.49
C TRP A 61 -0.66 9.77 -1.54
N VAL A 62 -1.32 10.88 -1.19
CA VAL A 62 -0.78 11.85 -0.24
C VAL A 62 -0.62 11.23 1.14
N ILE A 63 -1.56 10.38 1.53
CA ILE A 63 -1.55 9.73 2.85
C ILE A 63 -0.41 8.72 2.93
N ASP A 64 -0.22 7.91 1.90
CA ASP A 64 0.89 6.95 1.83
C ASP A 64 2.24 7.65 1.73
N LEU A 65 2.34 8.75 0.98
CA LEU A 65 3.55 9.55 0.90
C LEU A 65 3.95 10.16 2.26
N VAL A 66 3.00 10.76 2.98
CA VAL A 66 3.24 11.32 4.32
C VAL A 66 3.61 10.22 5.32
N THR A 67 2.90 9.09 5.29
CA THR A 67 3.18 7.99 6.23
C THR A 67 4.52 7.31 5.97
N ILE A 68 4.95 7.17 4.71
CA ILE A 68 6.28 6.64 4.37
C ILE A 68 7.38 7.63 4.77
N LEU A 69 7.17 8.93 4.63
CA LEU A 69 8.13 9.93 5.09
C LEU A 69 8.28 9.91 6.62
N LEU A 70 7.19 9.76 7.36
CA LEU A 70 7.20 9.79 8.84
C LEU A 70 7.59 8.45 9.47
N TYR A 71 7.11 7.34 8.93
CA TYR A 71 7.20 6.01 9.54
C TYR A 71 8.00 5.00 8.71
N LYS A 72 8.51 5.40 7.53
CA LYS A 72 9.23 4.53 6.57
C LYS A 72 8.40 3.34 6.05
N LYS A 73 7.09 3.38 6.25
CA LYS A 73 6.11 2.39 5.79
C LYS A 73 4.72 3.02 5.65
N PRO A 74 3.88 2.56 4.70
CA PRO A 74 2.49 2.98 4.62
C PRO A 74 1.73 2.47 5.83
N THR A 75 0.88 3.31 6.44
CA THR A 75 0.26 3.00 7.75
C THR A 75 -1.25 2.81 7.72
N VAL A 76 -1.94 3.20 6.64
CA VAL A 76 -3.43 3.22 6.60
C VAL A 76 -4.05 1.84 6.35
N LEU A 77 -3.30 0.78 6.65
CA LEU A 77 -3.65 -0.38 7.50
C LEU A 77 -2.74 -1.57 7.13
N VAL A 78 -1.54 -1.61 7.72
CA VAL A 78 -0.42 -2.53 7.39
C VAL A 78 0.20 -3.12 8.63
#